data_AF-A0A2N5CDR5-F1
#
_entry.id   AF-A0A2N5CDR5-F1
#
_cell.length_a   1.000
_cell.length_b   1.000
_cell.length_c   1.000
_cell.angle_alpha   90.00
_cell.angle_beta   90.00
_cell.angle_gamma   90.00
#
_symmetry.space_group_name_H-M   'P 1'
#
loop_
_entity.id
_entity.type
_entity.pdbx_description
1 polymer ?
#
loop_
_entity_poly.entity_id
_entity_poly.type
_entity_poly.pdbx_seq_one_letter_code
_entity_poly.pdbx_strand_id
1 'polypeptide(L)'
;MPKIMLSAEQASRLLPRRRKIHTFVRVFGWLGGYVERERLLKVFSAASSVELCLEAACFDHLLVVQLDGARTYIETNPKAVAKLGVLPGATA
;
A
#
# COMPACT_ATOMS: atom_id res chain seq x y z
N MET A 1 -9.34 -14.25 -5.93
CA MET A 1 -9.78 -12.93 -6.43
C MET A 1 -8.71 -12.38 -7.36
N PRO A 2 -9.06 -11.69 -8.44
CA PRO A 2 -8.07 -11.04 -9.31
C PRO A 2 -7.25 -10.03 -8.49
N LYS A 3 -5.92 -10.07 -8.65
CA LYS A 3 -5.03 -9.09 -8.03
C LYS A 3 -5.15 -7.78 -8.79
N ILE A 4 -5.59 -6.72 -8.11
CA ILE A 4 -5.62 -5.39 -8.71
C ILE A 4 -4.19 -4.84 -8.63
N MET A 5 -3.63 -4.49 -9.79
CA MET A 5 -2.29 -3.91 -9.91
C MET A 5 -2.44 -2.43 -10.25
N LEU A 6 -1.83 -1.57 -9.44
CA LEU A 6 -1.79 -0.13 -9.63
C LEU A 6 -0.47 0.28 -10.28
N SER A 7 -0.50 1.32 -11.11
CA SER A 7 0.73 1.98 -11.53
C SER A 7 1.42 2.62 -10.33
N ALA A 8 2.74 2.88 -10.45
CA ALA A 8 3.49 3.60 -9.42
C ALA A 8 2.85 4.96 -9.09
N GLU A 9 2.32 5.65 -10.10
CA GLU A 9 1.63 6.92 -9.94
C GLU A 9 0.33 6.76 -9.13
N GLN A 10 -0.52 5.81 -9.49
CA GLN A 10 -1.76 5.52 -8.76
C GLN A 10 -1.46 5.17 -7.29
N ALA A 11 -0.49 4.28 -7.06
CA ALA A 11 -0.10 3.87 -5.70
C ALA A 11 0.45 5.05 -4.88
N SER A 12 1.26 5.94 -5.49
CA SER A 12 1.82 7.11 -4.81
C SER A 12 0.76 8.06 -4.27
N ARG A 13 -0.38 8.18 -4.98
CA ARG A 13 -1.51 9.04 -4.60
C ARG A 13 -2.30 8.49 -3.42
N LEU A 14 -2.17 7.19 -3.15
CA LEU A 14 -2.80 6.52 -2.02
C LEU A 14 -1.97 6.61 -0.74
N LEU A 15 -0.70 7.00 -0.80
CA LEU A 15 0.12 7.17 0.40
C LEU A 15 -0.37 8.36 1.25
N PRO A 16 -0.29 8.25 2.59
CA PRO A 16 -0.35 9.41 3.47
C PRO A 16 0.67 10.49 3.07
N ARG A 17 0.36 11.76 3.36
CA ARG A 17 1.24 12.91 3.04
C ARG A 17 2.39 13.11 4.03
N ARG A 18 2.44 12.32 5.10
CA ARG A 18 3.48 12.39 6.14
C ARG A 18 4.78 11.74 5.67
N ARG A 19 5.90 12.13 6.29
CA ARG A 19 7.25 11.67 5.92
C ARG A 19 7.49 10.19 6.18
N LYS A 20 7.07 9.68 7.34
CA LYS A 20 7.18 8.26 7.70
C LYS A 20 5.84 7.59 7.48
N ILE A 21 5.81 6.51 6.71
CA ILE A 21 4.62 5.72 6.42
C ILE A 21 4.69 4.43 7.23
N HIS A 22 3.59 4.08 7.88
CA HIS A 22 3.54 2.83 8.62
C HIS A 22 3.48 1.64 7.66
N THR A 23 4.15 0.55 8.04
CA THR A 23 4.24 -0.64 7.21
C THR A 23 4.14 -1.89 8.07
N PHE A 24 3.61 -2.96 7.50
CA PHE A 24 3.63 -4.29 8.11
C PHE A 24 4.36 -5.29 7.22
N VAL A 25 5.03 -6.25 7.85
CA VAL A 25 5.39 -7.53 7.22
C VAL A 25 4.71 -8.67 7.98
N ARG A 26 4.41 -9.76 7.28
CA ARG A 26 3.79 -10.95 7.88
C ARG A 26 4.84 -12.03 8.12
N VAL A 27 5.32 -12.15 9.34
CA VAL A 27 6.30 -13.16 9.77
C VAL A 27 5.85 -13.73 11.11
N PHE A 28 5.23 -14.92 11.10
CA PHE A 28 4.51 -15.55 12.23
C PHE A 28 3.36 -14.73 12.85
N GLY A 29 3.32 -13.41 12.62
CA GLY A 29 2.28 -12.45 12.97
C GLY A 29 2.50 -11.14 12.20
N TRP A 30 1.84 -10.06 12.61
CA TRP A 30 2.04 -8.73 12.05
C TRP A 30 3.21 -8.02 12.76
N LEU A 31 4.24 -7.66 12.00
CA LEU A 31 5.36 -6.86 12.50
C LEU A 31 5.30 -5.47 11.88
N GLY A 32 5.01 -4.47 12.73
CA GLY A 32 4.87 -3.08 12.34
C GLY A 32 6.20 -2.32 12.32
N GLY A 33 6.30 -1.32 11.46
CA GLY A 33 7.46 -0.46 11.34
C GLY A 33 7.14 0.82 10.56
N TYR A 34 8.17 1.62 10.31
CA TYR A 34 8.03 2.84 9.52
C TYR A 34 9.08 2.90 8.42
N VAL A 35 8.65 3.33 7.25
CA VAL A 35 9.52 3.56 6.09
C VAL A 35 9.38 5.01 5.64
N GLU A 36 10.49 5.62 5.25
CA GLU A 36 10.49 6.96 4.66
C GLU A 36 9.69 6.96 3.35
N ARG A 37 8.78 7.92 3.19
CA ARG A 37 7.89 8.03 2.03
C ARG A 37 8.67 8.07 0.73
N GLU A 38 9.79 8.79 0.68
CA GLU A 38 10.67 8.85 -0.50
C GLU A 38 11.22 7.49 -0.90
N ARG A 39 11.56 6.64 0.08
CA ARG A 39 12.02 5.28 -0.18
C ARG A 39 10.91 4.43 -0.81
N LEU A 40 9.68 4.56 -0.31
CA LEU A 40 8.52 3.87 -0.90
C LEU A 40 8.27 4.33 -2.34
N LEU A 41 8.36 5.63 -2.62
CA LEU A 41 8.20 6.14 -3.99
C LEU A 41 9.25 5.57 -4.96
N LYS A 42 10.51 5.45 -4.52
CA LYS A 42 11.57 4.81 -5.32
C LYS A 42 11.26 3.33 -5.57
N VAL A 43 10.76 2.63 -4.56
CA VAL A 43 10.36 1.22 -4.69
C VAL A 43 9.18 1.05 -5.65
N PHE A 44 8.18 1.93 -5.57
CA PHE A 44 7.04 1.91 -6.49
C PHE A 44 7.48 2.12 -7.93
N SER A 45 8.37 3.10 -8.16
CA SER A 45 8.94 3.37 -9.48
C SER A 45 9.75 2.18 -10.01
N ALA A 46 10.49 1.47 -9.16
CA ALA A 46 11.30 0.32 -9.56
C ALA A 46 10.47 -0.95 -9.82
N ALA A 47 9.37 -1.15 -9.10
CA ALA A 47 8.51 -2.33 -9.22
C ALA A 47 7.60 -2.33 -10.46
N SER A 48 7.49 -1.20 -11.17
CA SER A 48 6.58 -0.92 -12.30
C SER A 48 5.07 -1.05 -12.00
N SER A 49 4.68 -1.90 -11.04
CA SER A 49 3.31 -2.08 -10.56
C SER A 49 3.30 -2.39 -9.07
N VAL A 50 2.25 -1.95 -8.38
CA VAL A 50 2.03 -2.13 -6.94
C VAL A 50 0.73 -2.90 -6.73
N GLU A 51 0.75 -3.94 -5.92
CA GLU A 51 -0.43 -4.75 -5.64
C GLU A 51 -1.37 -4.01 -4.68
N LEU A 52 -2.66 -3.99 -4.98
CA LEU A 52 -3.70 -3.67 -4.01
C LEU A 52 -4.21 -4.97 -3.38
N CYS A 53 -4.09 -5.06 -2.05
CA CYS A 53 -4.37 -6.27 -1.28
C CYS A 53 -5.26 -5.96 -0.07
N LEU A 54 -6.31 -6.76 0.13
CA LEU A 54 -7.25 -6.55 1.25
C LEU A 54 -6.85 -7.25 2.55
N GLU A 55 -5.74 -8.00 2.56
CA GLU A 55 -5.33 -8.83 3.70
C GLU A 55 -5.04 -8.02 4.98
N ALA A 56 -4.53 -6.79 4.83
CA ALA A 56 -4.28 -5.85 5.91
C ALA A 56 -5.20 -4.61 5.84
N ALA A 57 -6.33 -4.72 5.12
CA ALA A 57 -7.27 -3.62 4.94
C ALA A 57 -7.87 -3.11 6.25
N CYS A 58 -8.06 -3.99 7.25
CA CYS A 58 -8.55 -3.61 8.58
C CYS A 58 -7.61 -2.66 9.33
N PHE A 59 -6.36 -2.52 8.89
CA PHE A 59 -5.39 -1.56 9.40
C PHE A 59 -5.14 -0.40 8.44
N ASP A 60 -5.95 -0.23 7.40
CA ASP A 60 -5.73 0.72 6.30
C ASP A 60 -4.47 0.45 5.46
N HIS A 61 -3.96 -0.79 5.45
CA HIS A 61 -2.78 -1.18 4.66
C HIS A 61 -3.21 -1.95 3.41
N LEU A 62 -3.46 -1.20 2.34
CA LEU A 62 -4.04 -1.73 1.11
C LEU A 62 -3.02 -1.92 -0.01
N LEU A 63 -1.81 -1.36 0.11
CA LEU A 63 -0.76 -1.51 -0.90
C LEU A 63 0.25 -2.57 -0.47
N VAL A 64 0.77 -3.34 -1.41
CA VAL A 64 1.82 -4.35 -1.15
C VAL A 64 2.93 -4.23 -2.17
N VAL A 65 4.17 -4.25 -1.68
CA VAL A 65 5.39 -4.28 -2.48
C VAL A 65 6.41 -5.26 -1.90
N GLN A 66 7.37 -5.66 -2.74
CA GLN A 66 8.59 -6.31 -2.27
C GLN A 66 9.55 -5.22 -1.77
N LEU A 67 9.87 -5.23 -0.48
CA LEU A 67 10.82 -4.31 0.14
C LEU A 67 11.81 -5.14 0.96
N ASP A 68 13.11 -4.96 0.69
CA ASP A 68 14.20 -5.65 1.39
C ASP A 68 14.03 -7.19 1.45
N GLY A 69 13.51 -7.79 0.37
CA GLY A 69 13.28 -9.23 0.31
C GLY A 69 12.01 -9.71 1.05
N ALA A 70 11.21 -8.80 1.61
CA ALA A 70 9.96 -9.12 2.29
C ALA A 70 8.73 -8.53 1.58
N ARG A 71 7.63 -9.28 1.59
CA ARG A 71 6.30 -8.78 1.20
C ARG A 71 5.81 -7.82 2.26
N THR A 72 5.73 -6.54 1.90
CA THR A 72 5.48 -5.44 2.84
C THR A 72 4.17 -4.74 2.49
N TYR A 73 3.28 -4.67 3.46
CA TYR A 73 1.98 -4.01 3.40
C TYR A 73 2.17 -2.56 3.84
N ILE A 74 1.66 -1.62 3.05
CA ILE A 74 1.91 -0.19 3.22
C ILE A 74 0.62 0.50 3.59
N GLU A 75 0.68 1.33 4.62
CA GLU A 75 -0.41 2.20 5.04
C GLU A 75 -0.87 3.09 3.87
N THR A 76 -2.17 3.21 3.74
CA THR A 76 -2.83 4.05 2.75
C THR A 76 -3.67 5.13 3.42
N ASN A 77 -3.96 6.19 2.69
CA ASN A 77 -4.88 7.23 3.10
C ASN A 77 -6.31 6.80 2.74
N PRO A 78 -7.19 6.52 3.74
CA PRO A 78 -8.53 6.02 3.48
C PRO A 78 -9.37 6.96 2.59
N LYS A 79 -9.17 8.29 2.72
CA LYS A 79 -9.86 9.28 1.88
C LYS A 79 -9.43 9.21 0.42
N ALA A 80 -8.16 8.89 0.16
CA ALA A 80 -7.65 8.75 -1.20
C ALA A 80 -8.13 7.43 -1.84
N VAL A 81 -8.17 6.35 -1.04
CA VAL A 81 -8.68 5.05 -1.45
C VAL A 81 -10.17 5.14 -1.84
N ALA A 82 -10.99 5.80 -1.01
CA ALA A 82 -12.42 5.99 -1.30
C ALA A 82 -12.67 6.72 -2.63
N LYS A 83 -11.85 7.73 -2.95
CA LYS A 83 -11.94 8.47 -4.22
C LYS A 83 -11.52 7.66 -5.44
N LEU A 84 -10.67 6.66 -5.26
CA LEU A 84 -10.16 5.82 -6.34
C LEU A 84 -11.18 4.71 -6.72
N GLY A 85 -12.21 4.48 -5.90
CA GLY A 85 -13.30 3.54 -6.20
C GLY A 85 -12.91 2.06 -6.16
N VAL A 86 -11.78 1.72 -5.54
CA VAL A 86 -11.16 0.37 -5.62
C VAL A 86 -11.59 -0.57 -4.49
N LEU A 87 -12.45 -0.11 -3.57
CA LEU A 87 -13.01 -0.96 -2.52
C LEU A 87 -14.34 -1.55 -2.99
N PRO A 88 -14.55 -2.89 -2.88
CA PRO A 88 -15.84 -3.49 -3.14
C PRO A 88 -16.86 -2.94 -2.13
N GLY A 89 -17.81 -2.13 -2.61
CA GLY A 89 -18.81 -1.44 -1.80
C GLY A 89 -18.89 0.08 -2.01
N ALA A 90 -17.95 0.69 -2.74
CA ALA A 90 -18.03 2.09 -3.14
C ALA A 90 -18.88 2.27 -4.41
N THR A 91 -20.17 1.94 -4.34
CA THR A 91 -21.16 2.48 -5.28
C THR A 91 -21.55 3.87 -4.83
N ALA A 92 -21.55 4.81 -5.79
CA ALA A 92 -21.97 6.20 -5.63
C ALA A 92 -23.35 6.35 -4.98
#